data_AF-A0AAD9FIK6-F1
#
_entry.id   AF-A0AAD9FIK6-F1
#
_cell.length_a   1.000
_cell.length_b   1.000
_cell.length_c   1.000
_cell.angle_alpha   90.00
_cell.angle_beta   90.00
_cell.angle_gamma   90.00
#
_symmetry.space_group_name_H-M   'P 1'
#
loop_
_entity.id
_entity.type
_entity.pdbx_description
1 polymer ?
#
loop_
_entity_poly.entity_id
_entity_poly.type
_entity_poly.pdbx_seq_one_letter_code
_entity_poly.pdbx_strand_id
1 'polypeptide(L)'
;MKNCYIYIYFRHGYNFVLMLPIGASNIDIRQRGYRGMVSDENYLAVKNRHGKYLLNGNYVVSAVERDLLVKGSLLRYSGTSTSVEILQATRPLQEPLTVEVLSVGKMTPPRVRYSFYISKESKEEKTLRKEDKSHKAHNSVLADSNRVEAKKLMMGKRPVSHWVTGSWDSCTVTCGNGLQKRLVECQSIEGRPAVDCDSADRPVALRSCGDPCPMWDVGVWSHCSKSCGRGFKRRPVRCMTENGLNLPRDHCSGRRKPQELDLCNLKPC
;
A
#
# COMPACT_ATOMS: atom_id res chain seq x y z
N MET A 1 -8.80 0.67 13.37
CA MET A 1 -8.28 -0.52 12.67
C MET A 1 -8.45 -0.32 11.17
N LYS A 2 -7.38 -0.33 10.38
CA LYS A 2 -7.48 -0.37 8.90
C LYS A 2 -7.26 -1.81 8.46
N ASN A 3 -8.34 -2.56 8.25
CA ASN A 3 -8.26 -3.89 7.65
C ASN A 3 -8.20 -3.71 6.13
N CYS A 4 -7.00 -3.69 5.56
CA CYS A 4 -6.81 -3.53 4.12
C CYS A 4 -6.39 -4.87 3.52
N TYR A 5 -7.28 -5.48 2.73
CA TYR A 5 -6.98 -6.67 1.94
C TYR A 5 -6.64 -6.19 0.52
N ILE A 6 -5.36 -6.23 0.14
CA ILE A 6 -4.92 -5.90 -1.22
C ILE A 6 -4.83 -7.20 -2.01
N TYR A 7 -5.71 -7.38 -3.01
CA TYR A 7 -5.54 -8.42 -4.01
C TYR A 7 -4.65 -7.88 -5.14
N ILE A 8 -3.35 -8.16 -5.03
CA ILE A 8 -2.31 -7.79 -6.00
C ILE A 8 -2.23 -8.93 -7.02
N TYR A 9 -2.11 -8.61 -8.32
CA TYR A 9 -1.72 -9.61 -9.31
C TYR A 9 -0.32 -10.11 -8.95
N PHE A 10 -0.29 -11.26 -8.29
CA PHE A 10 0.93 -11.90 -7.83
C PHE A 10 1.78 -12.22 -9.06
N ARG A 11 3.07 -11.86 -9.02
CA ARG A 11 4.07 -12.26 -10.00
C ARG A 11 5.12 -13.10 -9.31
N HIS A 12 5.81 -13.96 -10.05
CA HIS A 12 7.03 -14.57 -9.52
C HIS A 12 8.02 -13.48 -9.11
N GLY A 13 8.67 -13.67 -7.97
CA GLY A 13 9.58 -12.69 -7.36
C GLY A 13 8.96 -11.89 -6.22
N TYR A 14 9.47 -10.69 -5.98
CA TYR A 14 9.09 -9.87 -4.84
C TYR A 14 7.84 -9.04 -5.15
N ASN A 15 6.79 -9.26 -4.36
CA ASN A 15 5.51 -8.58 -4.47
C ASN A 15 5.34 -7.61 -3.29
N PHE A 16 5.13 -6.34 -3.58
CA PHE A 16 4.91 -5.32 -2.56
C PHE A 16 3.73 -5.66 -1.65
N VAL A 17 3.86 -5.48 -0.33
CA VAL A 17 2.75 -5.60 0.64
C VAL A 17 2.38 -4.24 1.19
N LEU A 18 3.32 -3.59 1.87
CA LEU A 18 3.12 -2.29 2.52
C LEU A 18 4.45 -1.59 2.80
N MET A 19 4.37 -0.28 3.05
CA MET A 19 5.47 0.50 3.62
C MET A 19 5.14 0.85 5.08
N LEU A 20 6.01 0.44 6.00
CA LEU A 20 5.97 0.86 7.40
C LEU A 20 6.64 2.23 7.51
N PRO A 21 5.93 3.28 7.97
CA PRO A 21 6.54 4.60 8.15
C PRO A 21 7.39 4.65 9.43
N ILE A 22 8.19 5.72 9.54
CA ILE A 22 8.83 6.10 10.80
C ILE A 22 7.75 6.28 11.88
N GLY A 23 8.04 5.85 13.12
CA GLY A 23 7.10 5.89 14.23
C GLY A 23 6.13 4.71 14.29
N ALA A 24 6.10 3.83 13.28
CA ALA A 24 5.31 2.61 13.33
C ALA A 24 5.78 1.72 14.48
N SER A 25 4.87 1.42 15.41
CA SER A 25 5.11 0.60 16.60
C SER A 25 4.07 -0.51 16.69
N ASN A 26 4.28 -1.47 17.59
CA ASN A 26 3.39 -2.62 17.77
C ASN A 26 3.02 -3.28 16.42
N ILE A 27 4.03 -3.46 15.58
CA ILE A 27 3.94 -4.06 14.27
C ILE A 27 3.72 -5.56 14.48
N ASP A 28 2.70 -6.11 13.82
CA ASP A 28 2.44 -7.54 13.69
C ASP A 28 2.03 -7.81 12.25
N ILE A 29 2.88 -8.50 11.50
CA ILE A 29 2.65 -8.90 10.11
C ILE A 29 2.72 -10.41 10.05
N ARG A 30 1.69 -11.03 9.46
CA ARG A 30 1.54 -12.47 9.37
C ARG A 30 1.25 -12.89 7.96
N GLN A 31 2.14 -13.68 7.37
CA GLN A 31 1.85 -14.43 6.16
C GLN A 31 1.33 -15.81 6.60
N ARG A 32 0.27 -16.30 5.96
CA ARG A 32 -0.28 -17.63 6.22
C ARG A 32 -0.25 -18.43 4.95
N GLY A 33 0.24 -19.66 5.08
CA GLY A 33 0.27 -20.62 4.00
C GLY A 33 -1.11 -20.87 3.40
N TYR A 34 -1.15 -21.02 2.07
CA TYR A 34 -2.36 -21.41 1.36
C TYR A 34 -2.95 -22.71 1.95
N ARG A 35 -4.20 -22.67 2.40
CA ARG A 35 -4.89 -23.78 3.09
C ARG A 35 -4.09 -24.42 4.24
N GLY A 36 -3.21 -23.66 4.90
CA GLY A 36 -2.41 -24.14 6.02
C GLY A 36 -1.14 -24.92 5.64
N MET A 37 -0.74 -24.90 4.36
CA MET A 37 0.54 -25.47 3.92
C MET A 37 1.72 -24.77 4.61
N VAL A 38 2.72 -25.53 5.05
CA VAL A 38 3.96 -24.98 5.65
C VAL A 38 4.85 -24.34 4.59
N SER A 39 4.86 -24.90 3.38
CA SER A 39 5.60 -24.38 2.23
C SER A 39 4.62 -24.07 1.10
N ASP A 40 4.03 -22.88 1.14
CA ASP A 40 3.21 -22.37 0.03
C ASP A 40 4.03 -21.56 -0.99
N GLU A 41 5.36 -21.61 -0.86
CA GLU A 41 6.36 -20.95 -1.73
C GLU A 41 6.25 -19.42 -1.73
N ASN A 42 5.67 -18.87 -0.66
CA ASN A 42 5.48 -17.44 -0.40
C ASN A 42 6.15 -17.05 0.91
N TYR A 43 7.12 -16.13 0.87
CA TYR A 43 7.96 -15.82 2.02
C TYR A 43 8.00 -14.32 2.31
N LEU A 44 7.92 -13.91 3.57
CA LEU A 44 8.04 -12.49 3.93
C LEU A 44 9.46 -11.98 3.61
N ALA A 45 9.55 -10.81 2.99
CA ALA A 45 10.81 -10.11 2.74
C ALA A 45 10.72 -8.66 3.22
N VAL A 46 11.84 -8.12 3.69
CA VAL A 46 11.90 -6.73 4.20
C VAL A 46 13.11 -6.04 3.63
N LYS A 47 12.93 -4.83 3.10
CA LYS A 47 14.01 -3.97 2.64
C LYS A 47 13.90 -2.56 3.21
N ASN A 48 15.05 -1.92 3.35
CA ASN A 48 15.11 -0.52 3.77
C ASN A 48 14.74 0.43 2.62
N ARG A 49 14.70 1.74 2.92
CA ARG A 49 14.41 2.80 1.94
C ARG A 49 15.37 2.87 0.74
N HIS A 50 16.58 2.33 0.88
CA HIS A 50 17.60 2.29 -0.17
C HIS A 50 17.50 1.02 -1.03
N GLY A 51 16.49 0.16 -0.79
CA GLY A 51 16.29 -1.09 -1.53
C GLY A 51 17.13 -2.27 -1.04
N LYS A 52 17.96 -2.11 0.00
CA LYS A 52 18.73 -3.22 0.58
C LYS A 52 17.83 -4.12 1.41
N TYR A 53 17.80 -5.41 1.06
CA TYR A 53 17.08 -6.42 1.84
C TYR A 53 17.76 -6.65 3.19
N LEU A 54 16.94 -6.59 4.24
CA LEU A 54 17.28 -6.92 5.62
C LEU A 54 16.79 -8.34 5.97
N LEU A 55 15.70 -8.77 5.34
CA LEU A 55 15.14 -10.12 5.46
C LEU A 55 14.82 -10.69 4.08
N ASN A 56 15.19 -11.95 3.89
CA ASN A 56 14.85 -12.79 2.73
C ASN A 56 15.06 -12.11 1.37
N GLY A 57 16.27 -11.59 1.13
CA GLY A 57 16.68 -10.98 -0.13
C GLY A 57 17.43 -11.95 -1.04
N ASN A 58 17.67 -11.55 -2.29
CA ASN A 58 18.41 -12.34 -3.29
C ASN A 58 17.89 -13.78 -3.48
N TYR A 59 16.60 -14.00 -3.26
CA TYR A 59 15.91 -15.29 -3.37
C TYR A 59 16.37 -16.32 -2.32
N VAL A 60 17.03 -15.87 -1.25
CA VAL A 60 17.46 -16.68 -0.12
C VAL A 60 16.49 -16.48 1.04
N VAL A 61 15.93 -17.57 1.58
CA VAL A 61 14.93 -17.53 2.66
C VAL A 61 15.50 -18.08 3.97
N SER A 62 15.11 -17.47 5.09
CA SER A 62 15.53 -17.91 6.42
C SER A 62 14.50 -18.87 7.02
N ALA A 63 14.89 -20.13 7.19
CA ALA A 63 14.02 -21.14 7.80
C ALA A 63 13.83 -20.98 9.32
N VAL A 64 14.70 -20.21 9.96
CA VAL A 64 14.76 -20.01 11.41
C VAL A 64 14.41 -18.58 11.79
N GLU A 65 14.22 -18.39 13.10
CA GLU A 65 13.99 -17.07 13.66
C GLU A 65 15.17 -16.12 13.40
N ARG A 66 14.86 -14.85 13.11
CA ARG A 66 15.83 -13.79 12.79
C ARG A 66 15.48 -12.48 13.49
N ASP A 67 16.51 -11.87 14.05
CA ASP A 67 16.46 -10.53 14.63
C ASP A 67 16.99 -9.51 13.61
N LEU A 68 16.18 -8.52 13.28
CA LEU A 68 16.52 -7.44 12.35
C LEU A 68 16.68 -6.13 13.15
N LEU A 69 17.92 -5.70 13.34
CA LEU A 69 18.21 -4.44 14.02
C LEU A 69 18.19 -3.29 13.00
N VAL A 70 17.26 -2.35 13.19
CA VAL A 70 16.99 -1.24 12.28
C VAL A 70 17.06 0.07 13.06
N LYS A 71 18.22 0.73 13.04
CA LYS A 71 18.49 2.00 13.76
C LYS A 71 17.94 2.02 15.20
N GLY A 72 18.22 0.95 15.96
CA GLY A 72 17.79 0.82 17.36
C GLY A 72 16.37 0.25 17.56
N SER A 73 15.64 -0.02 16.49
CA SER A 73 14.38 -0.78 16.52
C SER A 73 14.66 -2.26 16.22
N LEU A 74 14.07 -3.18 16.96
CA LEU A 74 14.22 -4.62 16.76
C LEU A 74 12.95 -5.19 16.14
N LEU A 75 13.07 -5.81 14.97
CA LEU A 75 12.02 -6.65 14.39
C LEU A 75 12.40 -8.13 14.53
N ARG A 76 11.46 -8.94 15.00
CA ARG A 76 11.57 -10.39 15.13
C ARG A 76 10.85 -11.07 13.97
N TYR A 77 11.54 -11.89 13.21
CA TYR A 77 10.95 -12.75 12.18
C TYR A 77 10.98 -14.21 12.64
N SER A 78 9.87 -14.95 12.52
CA SER A 78 9.73 -16.31 13.05
C SER A 78 10.43 -17.43 12.25
N GLY A 79 10.82 -17.16 11.00
CA GLY A 79 11.26 -18.21 10.07
C GLY A 79 10.12 -18.89 9.32
N THR A 80 10.48 -19.67 8.29
CA THR A 80 9.55 -20.37 7.37
C THR A 80 9.22 -21.81 7.79
N SER A 81 9.65 -22.25 8.98
CA SER A 81 9.45 -23.63 9.45
C SER A 81 8.00 -23.99 9.81
N THR A 82 7.10 -23.00 9.85
CA THR A 82 5.69 -23.18 10.20
C THR A 82 4.77 -22.60 9.12
N SER A 83 3.49 -22.99 9.11
CA SER A 83 2.50 -22.48 8.16
C SER A 83 2.09 -21.02 8.36
N VAL A 84 2.69 -20.33 9.34
CA VAL A 84 2.45 -18.92 9.61
C VAL A 84 3.79 -18.23 9.88
N GLU A 85 4.24 -17.44 8.92
CA GLU A 85 5.37 -16.54 9.13
C GLU A 85 4.92 -15.28 9.85
N ILE A 86 5.69 -14.85 10.84
CA ILE A 86 5.40 -13.69 11.68
C ILE A 86 6.58 -12.73 11.65
N LEU A 87 6.30 -11.45 11.44
CA LEU A 87 7.24 -10.35 11.60
C LEU A 87 6.66 -9.35 12.60
N GLN A 88 7.35 -9.14 13.72
CA GLN A 88 6.86 -8.34 14.85
C GLN A 88 7.87 -7.31 15.34
N ALA A 89 7.38 -6.15 15.78
CA ALA A 89 8.18 -5.18 16.51
C ALA A 89 7.33 -4.38 17.49
N THR A 90 7.84 -4.19 18.71
CA THR A 90 7.12 -3.42 19.74
C THR A 90 7.47 -1.93 19.66
N ARG A 91 8.77 -1.60 19.54
CA ARG A 91 9.23 -0.21 19.57
C ARG A 91 8.97 0.53 18.24
N PRO A 92 8.78 1.87 18.27
CA PRO A 92 8.61 2.67 17.07
C PRO A 92 9.83 2.59 16.14
N LEU A 93 9.59 2.37 14.84
CA LEU A 93 10.64 2.40 13.83
C LEU A 93 11.27 3.79 13.69
N GLN A 94 12.60 3.82 13.56
CA GLN A 94 13.35 5.06 13.31
C GLN A 94 13.64 5.33 11.82
N GLU A 95 13.30 4.37 10.95
CA GLU A 95 13.36 4.53 9.50
C GLU A 95 12.25 3.72 8.82
N PRO A 96 11.80 4.12 7.62
CA PRO A 96 10.74 3.41 6.95
C PRO A 96 11.26 2.10 6.34
N LEU A 97 10.42 1.07 6.40
CA LEU A 97 10.69 -0.26 5.86
C LEU A 97 9.65 -0.64 4.82
N THR A 98 10.09 -1.28 3.74
CA THR A 98 9.20 -1.88 2.76
C THR A 98 9.08 -3.37 3.04
N VAL A 99 7.85 -3.85 3.17
CA VAL A 99 7.54 -5.27 3.35
C VAL A 99 7.01 -5.82 2.04
N GLU A 100 7.52 -6.98 1.64
CA GLU A 100 7.19 -7.68 0.41
C GLU A 100 6.93 -9.17 0.70
N VAL A 101 6.32 -9.87 -0.24
CA VAL A 101 6.25 -11.33 -0.27
C VAL A 101 7.03 -11.82 -1.48
N LEU A 102 8.02 -12.66 -1.25
CA LEU A 102 8.77 -13.38 -2.26
C LEU A 102 8.00 -14.63 -2.68
N SER A 103 7.76 -14.78 -3.98
CA SER A 103 6.94 -15.86 -4.56
C SER A 103 7.74 -16.64 -5.58
N VAL A 104 8.13 -17.87 -5.25
CA VAL A 104 9.13 -18.62 -6.05
C VAL A 104 8.61 -19.91 -6.66
N GLY A 105 7.32 -20.23 -6.50
CA GLY A 105 6.74 -21.44 -7.06
C GLY A 105 5.28 -21.29 -7.47
N LYS A 106 4.43 -22.23 -7.06
CA LYS A 106 2.99 -22.24 -7.29
C LYS A 106 2.45 -20.88 -6.85
N MET A 107 1.88 -20.17 -7.82
CA MET A 107 1.30 -18.84 -7.72
C MET A 107 0.03 -18.82 -6.85
N THR A 108 0.12 -19.43 -5.67
CA THR A 108 -0.93 -19.46 -4.68
C THR A 108 -1.03 -18.06 -4.09
N PRO A 109 -2.24 -17.49 -3.98
CA PRO A 109 -2.41 -16.15 -3.45
C PRO A 109 -1.89 -16.07 -2.00
N PRO A 110 -0.93 -15.18 -1.69
CA PRO A 110 -0.38 -15.08 -0.34
C PRO A 110 -1.43 -14.47 0.58
N ARG A 111 -1.54 -15.00 1.80
CA ARG A 111 -2.50 -14.49 2.78
C ARG A 111 -1.78 -13.68 3.83
N VAL A 112 -1.53 -12.40 3.54
CA VAL A 112 -0.88 -11.49 4.48
C VAL A 112 -1.91 -10.68 5.26
N ARG A 113 -1.75 -10.63 6.58
CA ARG A 113 -2.46 -9.74 7.49
C ARG A 113 -1.46 -8.90 8.25
N TYR A 114 -1.78 -7.64 8.48
CA TYR A 114 -0.87 -6.75 9.20
C TYR A 114 -1.63 -5.76 10.08
N SER A 115 -0.97 -5.33 11.15
CA SER A 115 -1.38 -4.23 12.01
C SER A 115 -0.16 -3.51 12.57
N PHE A 116 -0.28 -2.20 12.76
CA PHE A 116 0.70 -1.38 13.46
C PHE A 116 0.02 -0.12 14.00
N TYR A 117 0.68 0.56 14.93
CA TYR A 117 0.23 1.80 15.53
C TYR A 117 1.12 2.96 15.10
N ILE A 118 0.48 4.12 14.94
CA ILE A 118 1.14 5.41 14.73
C ILE A 118 0.64 6.31 15.86
N SER A 119 1.58 6.87 16.64
CA SER A 119 1.23 7.83 17.69
C SER A 119 0.56 9.04 17.02
N LYS A 120 -0.66 9.36 17.43
CA LYS A 120 -1.24 10.68 17.19
C LYS A 120 -0.54 11.64 18.16
N GLU A 121 0.07 12.69 17.65
CA GLU A 121 0.57 13.80 18.46
C GLU A 121 -0.52 14.23 19.45
N SER A 122 -0.21 14.22 20.75
CA SER A 122 -1.18 14.60 21.78
C SER A 122 -1.44 16.11 21.75
N LYS A 123 -2.66 16.50 22.09
CA LYS A 123 -3.10 17.91 22.12
C LYS A 123 -2.39 18.76 23.21
N GLU A 124 -1.41 18.21 23.93
CA GLU A 124 -0.74 18.86 25.07
C GLU A 124 0.45 19.75 24.65
N GLU A 125 1.05 19.53 23.47
CA GLU A 125 2.03 20.48 22.90
C GLU A 125 1.38 21.77 22.38
N LYS A 126 0.05 21.79 22.24
CA LYS A 126 -0.71 22.99 21.86
C LYS A 126 -0.95 23.94 23.04
N THR A 127 -0.92 23.45 24.29
CA THR A 127 -1.18 24.28 25.47
C THR A 127 0.06 25.02 25.95
N LEU A 128 1.25 24.41 25.88
CA LEU A 128 2.52 25.10 26.19
C LEU A 128 2.85 26.23 25.19
N ARG A 129 2.42 26.12 23.94
CA ARG A 129 2.55 27.20 22.93
C ARG A 129 1.51 28.32 23.07
N LYS A 130 0.47 28.13 23.90
CA LYS A 130 -0.64 29.09 24.03
C LYS A 130 -0.44 30.07 25.18
N GLU A 131 0.27 29.69 26.24
CA GLU A 131 0.59 30.58 27.36
C GLU A 131 1.66 31.62 26.98
N ASP A 132 2.66 31.24 26.17
CA ASP A 132 3.69 32.17 25.69
C ASP A 132 3.18 33.22 24.68
N LYS A 133 1.96 33.03 24.15
CA LYS A 133 1.31 33.98 23.24
C LYS A 133 0.34 34.95 23.93
N SER A 134 0.03 34.76 25.22
CA SER A 134 -0.97 35.57 25.92
C SER A 134 -0.41 36.83 26.59
N HIS A 135 0.92 36.96 26.74
CA HIS A 135 1.55 38.12 27.40
C HIS A 135 2.12 39.19 26.45
N LYS A 136 1.86 39.12 25.14
CA LYS A 136 2.41 40.07 24.14
C LYS A 136 1.36 40.78 23.27
N ALA A 137 0.18 41.05 23.82
CA ALA A 137 -0.76 41.98 23.19
C ALA A 137 -1.62 42.71 24.23
N HIS A 138 -1.17 43.88 24.68
CA HIS A 138 -2.07 44.97 25.03
C HIS A 138 -1.45 46.30 24.56
N ASN A 139 -2.34 47.17 24.09
CA ASN A 139 -2.15 48.18 23.06
C ASN A 139 -1.41 49.46 23.47
N SER A 140 -0.80 50.08 22.44
CA SER A 140 -0.53 51.50 22.14
C SER A 140 -0.89 52.59 23.16
N VAL A 141 -0.03 53.62 23.26
CA VAL A 141 -0.32 55.05 22.90
C VAL A 141 0.81 56.01 23.40
N LEU A 142 1.14 57.01 22.54
CA LEU A 142 1.86 58.30 22.73
C LEU A 142 3.41 58.41 22.70
N ALA A 143 3.83 59.15 21.65
CA ALA A 143 4.76 60.29 21.57
C ALA A 143 6.28 60.17 21.90
N ASP A 144 7.06 60.51 20.87
CA ASP A 144 8.07 61.59 20.84
C ASP A 144 9.54 61.20 20.49
N SER A 145 10.02 61.91 19.48
CA SER A 145 11.39 62.33 19.11
C SER A 145 12.61 61.37 19.14
N ASN A 146 13.17 61.21 17.93
CA ASN A 146 14.60 61.12 17.58
C ASN A 146 15.56 60.30 18.46
N ARG A 147 15.99 59.14 17.94
CA ARG A 147 17.42 58.80 17.95
C ARG A 147 17.77 57.77 16.87
N VAL A 148 18.60 58.21 15.93
CA VAL A 148 19.37 57.36 15.02
C VAL A 148 20.31 56.51 15.86
N GLU A 149 20.25 55.17 15.75
CA GLU A 149 21.43 54.29 15.62
C GLU A 149 21.08 52.79 15.60
N ALA A 150 21.77 52.09 14.71
CA ALA A 150 22.01 50.66 14.63
C ALA A 150 20.83 49.72 14.29
N LYS A 151 20.56 49.59 12.98
CA LYS A 151 19.98 48.38 12.38
C LYS A 151 20.82 47.15 12.77
N LYS A 152 20.38 46.40 13.76
CA LYS A 152 20.83 45.01 13.99
C LYS A 152 20.02 44.11 13.06
N LEU A 153 20.63 43.72 11.94
CA LEU A 153 20.15 42.61 11.11
C LEU A 153 19.94 41.38 11.99
N MET A 154 18.71 40.86 12.00
CA MET A 154 18.45 39.46 12.35
C MET A 154 17.58 38.90 11.24
N MET A 155 18.24 38.13 10.36
CA MET A 155 17.66 37.39 9.26
C MET A 155 16.46 36.57 9.73
N GLY A 156 15.26 36.93 9.27
CA GLY A 156 14.21 35.94 9.12
C GLY A 156 14.72 34.88 8.14
N LYS A 157 15.03 33.69 8.65
CA LYS A 157 15.38 32.55 7.79
C LYS A 157 14.15 32.27 6.91
N ARG A 158 14.22 32.72 5.65
CA ARG A 158 13.34 32.27 4.58
C ARG A 158 13.48 30.74 4.50
N PRO A 159 12.40 29.96 4.32
CA PRO A 159 12.56 28.53 4.09
C PRO A 159 13.35 28.37 2.78
N VAL A 160 14.53 27.73 2.88
CA VAL A 160 15.52 27.69 1.79
C VAL A 160 15.17 26.61 0.75
N SER A 161 14.21 25.73 1.08
CA SER A 161 13.77 24.62 0.25
C SER A 161 12.26 24.40 0.27
N HIS A 162 11.76 23.78 -0.80
CA HIS A 162 10.35 23.47 -1.02
C HIS A 162 10.20 22.11 -1.72
N TRP A 163 9.02 21.49 -1.54
CA TRP A 163 8.70 20.23 -2.22
C TRP A 163 8.33 20.49 -3.68
N VAL A 164 9.01 19.78 -4.57
CA VAL A 164 8.71 19.75 -6.00
C VAL A 164 8.18 18.37 -6.36
N THR A 165 7.10 18.34 -7.14
CA THR A 165 6.49 17.09 -7.59
C THR A 165 6.54 16.96 -9.10
N GLY A 166 6.88 15.77 -9.58
CA GLY A 166 6.73 15.41 -10.98
C GLY A 166 5.28 15.07 -11.35
N SER A 167 5.07 14.82 -12.64
CA SER A 167 3.83 14.24 -13.16
C SER A 167 3.59 12.84 -12.60
N TRP A 168 2.33 12.43 -12.58
CA TRP A 168 1.97 11.06 -12.27
C TRP A 168 2.31 10.14 -13.43
N ASP A 169 2.99 9.04 -13.13
CA ASP A 169 3.22 7.94 -14.04
C ASP A 169 1.90 7.28 -14.46
N SER A 170 1.95 6.45 -15.49
CA SER A 170 0.82 5.61 -15.91
C SER A 170 0.34 4.72 -14.77
N CYS A 171 -0.97 4.46 -14.73
CA CYS A 171 -1.54 3.54 -13.76
C CYS A 171 -0.94 2.14 -13.94
N THR A 172 -0.60 1.47 -12.85
CA THR A 172 -0.01 0.11 -12.90
C THR A 172 -0.95 -0.95 -13.49
N VAL A 173 -2.23 -0.62 -13.65
CA VAL A 173 -3.25 -1.49 -14.24
C VAL A 173 -4.04 -0.72 -15.27
N THR A 174 -4.62 -1.44 -16.22
CA THR A 174 -5.59 -0.88 -17.18
C THR A 174 -7.00 -0.82 -16.59
N CYS A 175 -7.30 -1.64 -15.58
CA CYS A 175 -8.52 -1.61 -14.79
C CYS A 175 -8.27 -2.24 -13.42
N GLY A 176 -9.12 -1.93 -12.45
CA GLY A 176 -9.09 -2.41 -11.08
C GLY A 176 -8.27 -1.50 -10.18
N ASN A 177 -7.78 -2.07 -9.07
CA ASN A 177 -7.08 -1.31 -8.05
C ASN A 177 -5.61 -1.13 -8.43
N GLY A 178 -5.32 -0.08 -9.19
CA GLY A 178 -3.97 0.32 -9.56
C GLY A 178 -3.35 1.35 -8.61
N LEU A 179 -2.07 1.60 -8.84
CA LEU A 179 -1.33 2.70 -8.23
C LEU A 179 -0.64 3.54 -9.31
N GLN A 180 -0.56 4.84 -9.09
CA GLN A 180 0.31 5.75 -9.83
C GLN A 180 1.38 6.27 -8.90
N LYS A 181 2.58 6.44 -9.44
CA LYS A 181 3.72 7.03 -8.73
C LYS A 181 4.03 8.40 -9.32
N ARG A 182 4.62 9.26 -8.53
CA ARG A 182 5.24 10.50 -9.01
C ARG A 182 6.51 10.77 -8.24
N LEU A 183 7.40 11.53 -8.85
CA LEU A 183 8.57 12.06 -8.18
C LEU A 183 8.15 13.08 -7.11
N VAL A 184 8.75 13.00 -5.93
CA VAL A 184 8.58 13.98 -4.85
C VAL A 184 9.96 14.24 -4.24
N GLU A 185 10.51 15.40 -4.58
CA GLU A 185 11.87 15.81 -4.19
C GLU A 185 11.84 17.12 -3.43
N CYS A 186 12.72 17.24 -2.45
CA CYS A 186 12.97 18.49 -1.77
C CYS A 186 14.03 19.25 -2.56
N GLN A 187 13.73 20.47 -2.97
CA GLN A 187 14.64 21.30 -3.74
C GLN A 187 14.79 22.67 -3.11
N SER A 188 15.99 23.22 -3.18
CA SER A 188 16.27 24.61 -2.80
C SER A 188 15.62 25.59 -3.78
N ILE A 189 15.59 26.88 -3.44
CA ILE A 189 15.14 27.94 -4.37
C ILE A 189 15.96 27.99 -5.67
N GLU A 190 17.18 27.44 -5.69
CA GLU A 190 18.05 27.34 -6.85
C GLU A 190 17.85 26.05 -7.66
N GLY A 191 16.84 25.24 -7.30
CA GLY A 191 16.53 23.97 -7.97
C GLY A 191 17.48 22.81 -7.65
N ARG A 192 18.40 23.00 -6.69
CA ARG A 192 19.34 21.94 -6.26
C ARG A 192 18.68 21.02 -5.22
N PRO A 193 19.06 19.72 -5.17
CA PRO A 193 18.59 18.81 -4.14
C PRO A 193 18.82 19.36 -2.74
N ALA A 194 17.77 19.30 -1.92
CA ALA A 194 17.76 19.78 -0.55
C ALA A 194 17.19 18.70 0.39
N VAL A 195 17.35 18.90 1.70
CA VAL A 195 16.93 17.92 2.73
C VAL A 195 16.19 18.57 3.91
N ASP A 196 16.08 19.89 3.89
CA ASP A 196 15.52 20.73 4.95
C ASP A 196 14.04 21.09 4.75
N CYS A 197 13.36 20.47 3.79
CA CYS A 197 11.92 20.61 3.62
C CYS A 197 11.16 19.97 4.79
N ASP A 198 10.07 20.61 5.22
CA ASP A 198 9.22 20.06 6.27
C ASP A 198 8.56 18.77 5.81
N SER A 199 8.80 17.68 6.54
CA SER A 199 8.20 16.38 6.28
C SER A 199 6.67 16.37 6.41
N ALA A 200 6.09 17.27 7.22
CA ALA A 200 4.64 17.39 7.38
C ALA A 200 3.96 17.86 6.08
N ASP A 201 4.65 18.69 5.30
CA ASP A 201 4.17 19.20 4.02
C ASP A 201 4.52 18.30 2.83
N ARG A 202 5.18 17.15 3.07
CA ARG A 202 5.65 16.27 2.00
C ARG A 202 4.47 15.76 1.17
N PRO A 203 4.42 16.07 -0.14
CA PRO A 203 3.34 15.61 -1.00
C PRO A 203 3.32 14.08 -1.13
N VAL A 204 2.12 13.53 -1.34
CA VAL A 204 1.95 12.10 -1.54
C VAL A 204 2.64 11.64 -2.82
N ALA A 205 3.51 10.64 -2.74
CA ALA A 205 4.23 10.08 -3.89
C ALA A 205 3.49 8.93 -4.61
N LEU A 206 2.43 8.39 -3.98
CA LEU A 206 1.65 7.25 -4.47
C LEU A 206 0.16 7.54 -4.36
N ARG A 207 -0.61 7.35 -5.43
CA ARG A 207 -2.07 7.44 -5.38
C ARG A 207 -2.73 6.22 -6.00
N SER A 208 -3.94 5.91 -5.56
CA SER A 208 -4.80 4.91 -6.19
C SER A 208 -5.29 5.39 -7.55
N CYS A 209 -5.45 4.45 -8.49
CA CYS A 209 -5.94 4.68 -9.84
C CYS A 209 -6.63 3.42 -10.39
N GLY A 210 -7.25 3.55 -11.56
CA GLY A 210 -7.83 2.45 -12.31
C GLY A 210 -9.34 2.35 -12.15
N ASP A 211 -10.01 2.01 -13.25
CA ASP A 211 -11.47 1.90 -13.33
C ASP A 211 -11.93 0.47 -13.04
N PRO A 212 -13.16 0.25 -12.57
CA PRO A 212 -13.72 -1.09 -12.38
C PRO A 212 -13.51 -1.99 -13.59
N CYS A 213 -12.93 -3.17 -13.36
CA CYS A 213 -12.68 -4.11 -14.45
C CYS A 213 -13.97 -4.75 -14.97
N PRO A 214 -14.02 -5.07 -16.27
CA PRO A 214 -15.14 -5.80 -16.82
C PRO A 214 -15.22 -7.22 -16.23
N MET A 215 -16.46 -7.72 -16.13
CA MET A 215 -16.80 -8.99 -15.53
C MET A 215 -17.66 -9.83 -16.48
N TRP A 216 -17.68 -11.15 -16.23
CA TRP A 216 -18.57 -12.05 -16.94
C TRP A 216 -20.01 -11.84 -16.48
N ASP A 217 -20.84 -11.32 -17.36
CA ASP A 217 -22.28 -11.36 -17.23
C ASP A 217 -22.81 -12.74 -17.63
N VAL A 218 -23.69 -13.29 -16.80
CA VAL A 218 -24.19 -14.66 -16.91
C VAL A 218 -25.70 -14.63 -17.05
N GLY A 219 -26.18 -14.92 -18.25
CA GLY A 219 -27.62 -14.98 -18.47
C GLY A 219 -28.26 -16.28 -17.99
N VAL A 220 -29.58 -16.33 -18.18
CA VAL A 220 -30.41 -17.47 -17.81
C VAL A 220 -30.13 -18.67 -18.72
N TRP A 221 -30.24 -19.87 -18.17
CA TRP A 221 -30.22 -21.11 -18.95
C TRP A 221 -31.41 -21.19 -19.90
N SER A 222 -31.15 -21.67 -21.11
CA SER A 222 -32.16 -22.10 -22.06
C SER A 222 -32.95 -23.29 -21.52
N HIS A 223 -34.08 -23.58 -22.15
CA HIS A 223 -34.71 -24.89 -22.01
C HIS A 223 -33.75 -26.01 -22.43
N CYS A 224 -34.02 -27.21 -21.92
CA CYS A 224 -33.29 -28.41 -22.31
C CYS A 224 -33.49 -28.66 -23.80
N SER A 225 -32.44 -29.11 -24.49
CA SER A 225 -32.47 -29.39 -25.94
C SER A 225 -33.41 -30.54 -26.33
N LYS A 226 -33.87 -31.31 -25.34
CA LYS A 226 -34.87 -32.37 -25.50
C LYS A 226 -36.01 -32.16 -24.52
N SER A 227 -37.18 -32.71 -24.84
CA SER A 227 -38.36 -32.75 -23.98
C SER A 227 -38.46 -34.01 -23.10
N CYS A 228 -37.63 -35.03 -23.35
CA CYS A 228 -37.48 -36.24 -22.54
C CYS A 228 -36.01 -36.73 -22.59
N GLY A 229 -35.62 -37.57 -21.62
CA GLY A 229 -34.31 -38.19 -21.53
C GLY A 229 -33.16 -37.20 -21.30
N ARG A 230 -31.96 -37.57 -21.75
CA ARG A 230 -30.72 -36.78 -21.58
C ARG A 230 -30.55 -35.77 -22.71
N GLY A 231 -30.34 -34.50 -22.36
CA GLY A 231 -30.08 -33.38 -23.25
C GLY A 231 -29.08 -32.38 -22.65
N PHE A 232 -29.02 -31.18 -23.23
CA PHE A 232 -28.17 -30.08 -22.76
C PHE A 232 -28.93 -28.76 -22.76
N LYS A 233 -28.52 -27.83 -21.90
CA LYS A 233 -29.00 -26.44 -21.84
C LYS A 233 -27.83 -25.49 -22.03
N ARG A 234 -28.06 -24.33 -22.62
CA ARG A 234 -27.05 -23.30 -22.90
C ARG A 234 -27.40 -22.01 -22.18
N ARG A 235 -26.42 -21.20 -21.79
CA ARG A 235 -26.67 -19.84 -21.30
C ARG A 235 -25.72 -18.84 -21.97
N PRO A 236 -26.16 -17.61 -22.23
CA PRO A 236 -25.25 -16.60 -22.76
C PRO A 236 -24.27 -16.16 -21.68
N VAL A 237 -23.00 -16.02 -22.08
CA VAL A 237 -21.93 -15.48 -21.25
C VAL A 237 -21.25 -14.36 -22.04
N ARG A 238 -21.31 -13.14 -21.48
CA ARG A 238 -20.83 -11.91 -22.11
C ARG A 238 -19.82 -11.23 -21.20
N CYS A 239 -18.84 -10.53 -21.77
CA CYS A 239 -17.94 -9.67 -21.00
C CYS A 239 -18.57 -8.29 -20.95
N MET A 240 -18.83 -7.76 -19.75
CA MET A 240 -19.51 -6.48 -19.58
C MET A 240 -18.79 -5.60 -18.57
N THR A 241 -18.76 -4.29 -18.83
CA THR A 241 -18.33 -3.31 -17.82
C THR A 241 -19.43 -3.12 -16.77
N GLU A 242 -19.09 -2.47 -15.64
CA GLU A 242 -20.07 -2.11 -14.61
C GLU A 242 -21.23 -1.26 -15.15
N ASN A 243 -20.97 -0.44 -16.18
CA ASN A 243 -21.95 0.40 -16.84
C ASN A 243 -22.81 -0.35 -17.87
N GLY A 244 -22.69 -1.68 -17.96
CA GLY A 244 -23.49 -2.51 -18.88
C GLY A 244 -23.00 -2.52 -20.33
N LEU A 245 -21.81 -2.01 -20.63
CA LEU A 245 -21.25 -2.04 -21.98
C LEU A 245 -20.73 -3.44 -22.31
N ASN A 246 -21.19 -4.04 -23.40
CA ASN A 246 -20.65 -5.31 -23.91
C ASN A 246 -19.26 -5.09 -24.51
N LEU A 247 -18.29 -5.86 -24.04
CA LEU A 247 -16.92 -5.88 -24.53
C LEU A 247 -16.58 -7.21 -25.22
N PRO A 248 -15.52 -7.23 -26.04
CA PRO A 248 -14.91 -8.47 -26.53
C PRO A 248 -14.51 -9.42 -25.38
N ARG A 249 -14.56 -10.73 -25.65
CA ARG A 249 -14.42 -11.80 -24.63
C ARG A 249 -13.03 -11.88 -24.00
N ASP A 250 -12.00 -11.45 -24.71
CA ASP A 250 -10.61 -11.35 -24.28
C ASP A 250 -10.42 -10.40 -23.07
N HIS A 251 -11.22 -9.33 -22.98
CA HIS A 251 -11.19 -8.40 -21.84
C HIS A 251 -11.56 -9.05 -20.50
N CYS A 252 -12.29 -10.17 -20.52
CA CYS A 252 -12.64 -10.95 -19.33
C CYS A 252 -11.85 -12.27 -19.21
N SER A 253 -10.91 -12.55 -20.12
CA SER A 253 -10.21 -13.85 -20.18
C SER A 253 -9.26 -14.11 -19.01
N GLY A 254 -8.80 -13.06 -18.33
CA GLY A 254 -8.06 -13.18 -17.05
C GLY A 254 -8.94 -13.62 -15.86
N ARG A 255 -10.26 -13.76 -16.05
CA ARG A 255 -11.22 -14.18 -15.03
C ARG A 255 -11.77 -15.57 -15.35
N ARG A 256 -12.14 -16.32 -14.30
CA ARG A 256 -12.75 -17.66 -14.45
C ARG A 256 -14.03 -17.55 -15.29
N LYS A 257 -13.99 -18.11 -16.50
CA LYS A 257 -15.12 -18.14 -17.42
C LYS A 257 -16.25 -19.04 -16.89
N PRO A 258 -17.49 -18.54 -16.78
CA PRO A 258 -18.65 -19.36 -16.44
C PRO A 258 -18.95 -20.42 -17.49
N GLN A 259 -19.50 -21.56 -17.07
CA GLN A 259 -19.93 -22.64 -17.96
C GLN A 259 -21.05 -22.16 -18.89
N GLU A 260 -20.90 -22.30 -20.20
CA GLU A 260 -21.94 -21.91 -21.19
C GLU A 260 -22.89 -23.06 -21.56
N LEU A 261 -22.50 -24.30 -21.30
CA LEU A 261 -23.22 -25.53 -21.68
C LEU A 261 -23.29 -26.47 -20.49
N ASP A 262 -24.49 -26.90 -20.10
CA ASP A 262 -24.70 -27.84 -19.00
C ASP A 262 -25.64 -28.98 -19.42
N LEU A 263 -25.57 -30.11 -18.72
CA LEU A 263 -26.40 -31.28 -19.01
C LEU A 263 -27.75 -31.17 -18.28
N CYS A 264 -28.80 -31.70 -18.90
CA CYS A 264 -30.13 -31.83 -18.32
C CYS A 264 -30.67 -33.23 -18.56
N ASN A 265 -31.27 -33.83 -17.54
CA ASN A 265 -31.93 -35.12 -17.64
C ASN A 265 -33.40 -34.92 -17.26
N LEU A 266 -34.29 -35.11 -18.23
CA LEU A 266 -35.73 -35.08 -18.04
C LEU A 266 -36.26 -36.50 -17.84
N LYS A 267 -37.58 -36.62 -17.64
CA LYS A 267 -38.27 -37.91 -17.57
C LYS A 267 -37.88 -38.81 -18.75
N PRO A 268 -37.83 -40.15 -18.58
CA PRO A 268 -37.56 -41.07 -19.67
C PRO A 268 -38.44 -40.80 -20.89
N CYS A 269 -37.86 -41.03 -22.06
CA CYS A 269 -38.63 -41.30 -23.27
C CYS A 269 -39.02 -42.79 -23.20
#